data_AF-A0A849DC30-F1
#
_entry.id   AF-A0A849DC30-F1
#
_cell.length_a   1.000
_cell.length_b   1.000
_cell.length_c   1.000
_cell.angle_alpha   90.00
_cell.angle_beta   90.00
_cell.angle_gamma   90.00
#
_symmetry.space_group_name_H-M   'P 1'
#
loop_
_entity.id
_entity.type
_entity.pdbx_description
1 polymer ?
#
loop_
_entity_poly.entity_id
_entity_poly.type
_entity_poly.pdbx_seq_one_letter_code
_entity_poly.pdbx_strand_id
1 'polypeptide(L)'
;MKYGIVTITVLMLLGGCNQPTVENTDRNTVHVVKQTYLPTPPKKKIKLKEVDDTNFDAAYMYPEDTKKKATAGTAEKTVIATAGAMNKEECIAMITQEKFDKYAMMFGSEAASIKRCKMLKATR
;
A
#
# COMPACT_ATOMS: atom_id res chain seq x y z
N MET A 1 73.70 -5.77 6.42
CA MET A 1 73.34 -7.21 6.45
C MET A 1 71.84 -7.47 6.24
N LYS A 2 71.07 -6.57 5.60
CA LYS A 2 69.62 -6.74 5.37
C LYS A 2 69.29 -7.42 4.03
N TYR A 3 70.24 -7.47 3.10
CA TYR A 3 70.03 -8.04 1.76
C TYR A 3 70.27 -9.55 1.67
N GLY A 4 70.85 -10.18 2.70
CA GLY A 4 71.09 -11.63 2.72
C GLY A 4 69.82 -12.45 2.97
N ILE A 5 68.83 -11.89 3.67
CA ILE A 5 67.55 -12.59 3.95
C ILE A 5 66.65 -12.56 2.71
N VAL A 6 66.72 -11.48 1.92
CA VAL A 6 65.87 -11.29 0.74
C VAL A 6 66.29 -12.21 -0.41
N THR A 7 67.57 -12.56 -0.52
CA THR A 7 68.04 -13.47 -1.58
C THR A 7 67.69 -14.93 -1.32
N ILE A 8 67.61 -15.36 -0.05
CA ILE A 8 67.25 -16.75 0.31
C ILE A 8 65.76 -17.02 0.05
N THR A 9 64.88 -16.04 0.28
CA THR A 9 63.43 -16.23 0.05
C THR A 9 63.08 -16.31 -1.43
N VAL A 10 63.77 -15.58 -2.30
CA VAL A 10 63.53 -15.62 -3.75
C VAL A 10 63.97 -16.96 -4.36
N LEU A 11 65.05 -17.56 -3.87
CA LEU A 11 65.55 -18.84 -4.40
C LEU A 11 64.64 -20.04 -4.03
N MET A 12 63.95 -19.98 -2.88
CA MET A 12 62.99 -21.01 -2.44
C MET A 12 61.68 -21.01 -3.25
N LEU A 13 61.30 -19.88 -3.86
CA LEU A 13 60.04 -19.76 -4.63
C LEU A 13 60.14 -20.29 -6.07
N LEU A 14 61.34 -20.42 -6.63
CA LEU A 14 61.56 -20.85 -8.01
C LEU A 14 61.90 -22.35 -8.14
N GLY A 15 62.14 -23.04 -7.02
CA GLY A 15 62.67 -24.42 -7.01
C GLY A 15 61.65 -25.56 -6.91
N GLY A 16 60.34 -25.31 -6.97
CA GLY A 16 59.36 -26.36 -6.68
C GLY A 16 58.10 -26.29 -7.51
N CYS A 17 58.11 -26.94 -8.69
CA CYS A 17 56.94 -27.59 -9.30
C CYS A 17 57.40 -28.45 -10.49
N ASN A 18 58.08 -29.57 -10.22
CA ASN A 18 58.18 -30.68 -11.17
C ASN A 18 56.99 -31.60 -10.91
N GLN A 19 55.86 -31.36 -11.59
CA GLN A 19 54.65 -32.15 -11.40
C GLN A 19 54.65 -33.33 -12.38
N PRO A 20 54.58 -34.59 -11.91
CA PRO A 20 54.52 -35.73 -12.81
C PRO A 20 53.16 -35.74 -13.51
N THR A 21 53.20 -35.91 -14.84
CA THR A 21 52.02 -36.05 -15.67
C THR A 21 51.33 -37.38 -15.34
N VAL A 22 50.13 -37.31 -14.76
CA VAL A 22 49.31 -38.49 -14.48
C VAL A 22 48.51 -38.84 -15.74
N GLU A 23 48.74 -40.02 -16.29
CA GLU A 23 47.99 -40.58 -17.42
C GLU A 23 46.53 -40.82 -16.98
N ASN A 24 45.59 -40.12 -17.62
CA ASN A 24 44.16 -40.20 -17.31
C ASN A 24 43.56 -41.49 -17.89
N THR A 25 43.43 -42.53 -17.08
CA THR A 25 42.52 -43.64 -17.36
C THR A 25 41.40 -43.65 -16.33
N ASP A 26 40.36 -42.85 -16.57
CA ASP A 26 39.05 -43.09 -15.96
C ASP A 26 37.97 -42.51 -16.89
N ARG A 27 37.50 -43.34 -17.82
CA ARG A 27 36.22 -43.13 -18.50
C ARG A 27 35.11 -43.57 -17.54
N ASN A 28 34.82 -42.75 -16.55
CA ASN A 28 33.51 -42.80 -15.90
C ASN A 28 32.71 -41.63 -16.43
N THR A 29 31.90 -41.91 -17.45
CA THR A 29 30.96 -40.95 -18.00
C THR A 29 29.99 -40.53 -16.91
N VAL A 30 30.28 -39.37 -16.30
CA VAL A 30 29.35 -38.69 -15.41
C VAL A 30 28.11 -38.39 -16.24
N HIS A 31 27.04 -39.16 -16.03
CA HIS A 31 25.73 -38.81 -16.55
C HIS A 31 25.28 -37.53 -15.84
N VAL A 32 25.66 -36.38 -16.39
CA VAL A 32 25.11 -35.08 -15.99
C VAL A 32 23.68 -35.05 -16.48
N VAL A 33 22.77 -35.56 -15.65
CA VAL A 33 21.33 -35.36 -15.83
C VAL A 33 21.08 -33.87 -15.62
N LYS A 34 21.08 -33.09 -16.71
CA LYS A 34 20.66 -31.68 -16.70
C LYS A 34 19.18 -31.65 -16.37
N GLN A 35 18.85 -31.45 -15.10
CA GLN A 35 17.48 -31.27 -14.65
C GLN A 35 16.90 -30.03 -15.34
N THR A 36 16.11 -30.25 -16.38
CA THR A 36 15.67 -29.22 -17.35
C THR A 36 14.43 -28.46 -16.86
N TYR A 37 13.89 -28.81 -15.70
CA TYR A 37 12.67 -28.21 -15.19
C TYR A 37 12.73 -28.05 -13.67
N LEU A 38 12.24 -26.89 -13.21
CA LEU A 38 11.94 -26.67 -11.81
C LEU A 38 10.81 -27.61 -11.39
N PRO A 39 10.91 -28.29 -10.23
CA PRO A 39 9.83 -29.13 -9.75
C PRO A 39 8.57 -28.28 -9.58
N THR A 40 7.43 -28.80 -10.06
CA THR A 40 6.18 -28.06 -9.99
C THR A 40 5.80 -27.85 -8.52
N PRO A 41 5.41 -26.63 -8.11
CA PRO A 41 5.07 -26.37 -6.72
C PRO A 41 3.93 -27.29 -6.25
N PRO A 42 4.02 -27.84 -5.03
CA PRO A 42 3.06 -28.80 -4.54
C PRO A 42 1.67 -28.15 -4.42
N LYS A 43 0.70 -28.65 -5.19
CA LYS A 43 -0.69 -28.21 -5.14
C LYS A 43 -1.37 -28.80 -3.91
N LYS A 44 -1.46 -28.04 -2.82
CA LYS A 44 -2.24 -28.43 -1.65
C LYS A 44 -3.74 -28.33 -1.98
N LYS A 45 -4.49 -29.41 -1.73
CA LYS A 45 -5.96 -29.39 -1.76
C LYS A 45 -6.46 -28.85 -0.43
N ILE A 46 -6.52 -27.52 -0.31
CA ILE A 46 -7.06 -26.88 0.89
C ILE A 46 -8.58 -26.85 0.73
N LYS A 47 -9.30 -27.48 1.67
CA LYS A 47 -10.75 -27.31 1.77
C LYS A 47 -11.02 -25.96 2.43
N LEU A 48 -11.94 -25.19 1.86
CA LEU A 48 -12.41 -23.96 2.50
C LEU A 48 -13.05 -24.34 3.83
N LYS A 49 -12.57 -23.73 4.92
CA LYS A 49 -13.21 -23.84 6.22
C LYS A 49 -14.35 -22.84 6.26
N GLU A 50 -15.50 -23.28 6.75
CA GLU A 50 -16.60 -22.40 7.10
C GLU A 50 -16.16 -21.56 8.30
N VAL A 51 -16.35 -20.24 8.20
CA VAL A 51 -16.02 -19.28 9.24
C VAL A 51 -17.34 -18.66 9.67
N ASP A 52 -17.71 -18.88 10.93
CA ASP A 52 -18.89 -18.25 11.52
C ASP A 52 -18.53 -16.84 11.99
N ASP A 53 -19.02 -15.83 11.26
CA ASP A 53 -18.90 -14.43 11.64
C ASP A 53 -19.99 -14.06 12.66
N THR A 54 -19.89 -14.59 13.88
CA THR A 54 -20.80 -14.24 14.99
C THR A 54 -20.42 -12.93 15.68
N ASN A 55 -19.41 -12.21 15.19
CA ASN A 55 -18.97 -10.92 15.72
C ASN A 55 -19.77 -9.74 15.14
N PHE A 56 -21.07 -9.93 14.93
CA PHE A 56 -21.98 -8.86 14.52
C PHE A 56 -22.85 -8.46 15.71
N ASP A 57 -22.44 -7.40 16.40
CA ASP A 57 -23.27 -6.74 17.41
C ASP A 57 -23.87 -5.46 16.79
N ALA A 58 -25.19 -5.46 16.60
CA ALA A 58 -25.91 -4.31 16.05
C ALA A 58 -25.86 -3.09 16.98
N ALA A 59 -25.79 -3.29 18.30
CA ALA A 59 -25.64 -2.22 19.28
C ALA A 59 -24.23 -1.61 19.24
N TYR A 60 -23.21 -2.41 18.88
CA TYR A 60 -21.87 -1.88 18.61
C TYR A 60 -21.81 -1.11 17.27
N MET A 61 -22.50 -1.59 16.23
CA MET A 61 -22.56 -0.90 14.93
C MET A 61 -23.38 0.39 14.98
N TYR A 62 -24.45 0.42 15.77
CA TYR A 62 -25.38 1.53 15.88
C TYR A 62 -25.72 1.81 17.35
N PRO A 63 -24.78 2.38 18.13
CA PRO A 63 -25.05 2.74 19.51
C PRO A 63 -26.16 3.80 19.58
N GLU A 64 -27.16 3.58 20.43
CA GLU A 64 -28.23 4.54 20.63
C GLU A 64 -27.75 5.70 21.53
N ASP A 65 -27.99 6.93 21.09
CA ASP A 65 -27.75 8.11 21.90
C ASP A 65 -28.74 8.14 23.08
N THR A 66 -28.23 8.24 24.31
CA THR A 66 -29.02 8.30 25.56
C THR A 66 -29.84 9.59 25.74
N LYS A 67 -29.82 10.49 24.74
CA LYS A 67 -30.63 11.72 24.76
C LYS A 67 -32.06 11.37 24.37
N LYS A 68 -32.95 11.34 25.37
CA LYS A 68 -34.41 11.14 25.25
C LYS A 68 -34.95 11.63 23.91
N LYS A 69 -35.41 10.68 23.09
CA LYS A 69 -36.17 10.94 21.86
C LYS A 69 -37.46 11.66 22.26
N ALA A 70 -37.55 12.96 21.95
CA ALA A 70 -38.86 13.59 21.83
C ALA A 70 -39.61 12.83 20.74
N THR A 71 -40.79 12.32 21.07
CA THR A 71 -41.69 11.65 20.12
C THR A 71 -42.02 12.58 18.98
N ALA A 72 -41.31 12.45 17.86
CA ALA A 72 -41.70 13.05 16.59
C ALA A 72 -42.65 12.06 15.92
N GLY A 73 -43.95 12.26 16.15
CA GLY A 73 -44.96 11.83 15.20
C GLY A 73 -44.59 12.39 13.83
N THR A 74 -44.73 11.53 12.83
CA THR A 74 -44.68 11.77 11.38
C THR A 74 -44.78 13.25 11.01
N ALA A 75 -43.63 13.91 10.91
CA ALA A 75 -43.52 15.22 10.29
C ALA A 75 -42.46 15.08 9.20
N GLU A 76 -42.92 15.29 7.98
CA GLU A 76 -42.14 15.39 6.77
C GLU A 76 -40.81 16.10 7.04
N LYS A 77 -39.74 15.50 6.51
CA LYS A 77 -38.38 16.00 6.63
C LYS A 77 -38.26 17.37 5.98
N THR A 78 -38.53 18.37 6.81
CA THR A 78 -37.72 19.56 7.04
C THR A 78 -37.25 20.29 5.79
N VAL A 79 -38.04 21.31 5.45
CA VAL A 79 -37.56 22.65 5.12
C VAL A 79 -36.22 22.90 5.81
N ILE A 80 -35.14 22.83 5.03
CA ILE A 80 -33.80 23.20 5.48
C ILE A 80 -33.86 24.69 5.83
N ALA A 81 -33.62 24.97 7.11
CA ALA A 81 -33.50 26.30 7.68
C ALA A 81 -32.77 27.26 6.73
N THR A 82 -33.51 28.23 6.22
CA THR A 82 -33.05 29.48 5.60
C THR A 82 -32.43 30.40 6.64
N ALA A 83 -31.47 29.90 7.42
CA ALA A 83 -30.69 30.69 8.36
C ALA A 83 -29.27 30.81 7.81
N GLY A 84 -29.08 31.76 6.89
CA GLY A 84 -27.79 32.09 6.26
C GLY A 84 -27.69 31.61 4.81
N ALA A 85 -28.52 32.18 3.92
CA ALA A 85 -28.33 32.04 2.48
C ALA A 85 -27.07 32.83 2.06
N MET A 86 -25.91 32.17 2.10
CA MET A 86 -24.74 32.67 1.38
C MET A 86 -25.07 32.63 -0.11
N ASN A 87 -25.01 33.80 -0.75
CA ASN A 87 -25.29 33.92 -2.17
C ASN A 87 -24.06 33.48 -3.00
N LYS A 88 -24.29 33.15 -4.28
CA LYS A 88 -23.25 32.69 -5.21
C LYS A 88 -22.12 33.71 -5.31
N GLU A 89 -22.47 34.99 -5.32
CA GLU A 89 -21.56 36.14 -5.43
C GLU A 89 -20.65 36.23 -4.20
N GLU A 90 -21.16 35.99 -3.00
CA GLU A 90 -20.38 36.00 -1.76
C GLU A 90 -19.37 34.84 -1.70
N CYS A 91 -19.77 33.68 -2.21
CA CYS A 91 -18.90 32.51 -2.32
C CYS A 91 -17.80 32.76 -3.35
N ILE A 92 -18.14 33.29 -4.53
CA ILE A 92 -17.16 33.65 -5.57
C ILE A 92 -16.18 34.72 -5.08
N ALA A 93 -16.64 35.74 -4.35
CA ALA A 93 -15.78 36.76 -3.77
C ALA A 93 -14.75 36.16 -2.78
N MET A 94 -15.07 35.03 -2.13
CA MET A 94 -14.21 34.41 -1.13
C MET A 94 -13.13 33.49 -1.71
N ILE A 95 -13.44 32.77 -2.79
CA ILE A 95 -12.56 31.71 -3.34
C ILE A 95 -12.13 31.94 -4.79
N THR A 96 -12.71 32.91 -5.50
CA THR A 96 -12.67 33.17 -6.95
C THR A 96 -13.61 32.32 -7.80
N GLN A 97 -14.00 32.84 -8.96
CA GLN A 97 -14.95 32.20 -9.89
C GLN A 97 -14.43 30.85 -10.39
N GLU A 98 -13.14 30.77 -10.72
CA GLU A 98 -12.51 29.52 -11.18
C GLU A 98 -12.57 28.40 -10.13
N LYS A 99 -12.44 28.73 -8.84
CA LYS A 99 -12.56 27.74 -7.77
C LYS A 99 -14.00 27.34 -7.52
N PHE A 100 -14.93 28.29 -7.66
CA PHE A 100 -16.35 28.01 -7.57
C PHE A 100 -16.78 27.02 -8.66
N ASP A 101 -16.36 27.26 -9.91
CA ASP A 101 -16.69 26.40 -11.04
C ASP A 101 -16.09 25.00 -10.88
N LYS A 102 -14.84 24.89 -10.40
CA LYS A 102 -14.24 23.59 -10.05
C LYS A 102 -15.03 22.86 -8.97
N TYR A 103 -15.51 23.56 -7.94
CA TYR A 103 -16.37 22.95 -6.93
C TYR A 103 -17.73 22.54 -7.51
N ALA A 104 -18.31 23.32 -8.41
CA ALA A 104 -19.57 22.96 -9.06
C ALA A 104 -19.41 21.69 -9.91
N MET A 105 -18.28 21.55 -10.62
CA MET A 105 -17.94 20.33 -11.35
C MET A 105 -17.69 19.14 -10.42
N MET A 106 -17.00 19.33 -9.29
CA MET A 106 -16.71 18.24 -8.34
C MET A 106 -17.93 17.77 -7.57
N PHE A 107 -18.83 18.68 -7.19
CA PHE A 107 -20.00 18.37 -6.37
C PHE A 107 -21.31 18.26 -7.17
N GLY A 108 -21.25 18.43 -8.50
CA GLY A 108 -22.36 18.24 -9.43
C GLY A 108 -23.52 19.24 -9.27
N SER A 109 -23.38 20.26 -8.42
CA SER A 109 -24.41 21.28 -8.23
C SER A 109 -23.84 22.56 -7.61
N GLU A 110 -24.34 23.72 -8.06
CA GLU A 110 -23.96 25.02 -7.50
C GLU A 110 -24.32 25.13 -6.00
N ALA A 111 -25.44 24.52 -5.60
CA ALA A 111 -25.89 24.51 -4.20
C ALA A 111 -24.91 23.76 -3.28
N ALA A 112 -24.23 22.71 -3.76
CA ALA A 112 -23.22 22.00 -3.01
C ALA A 112 -21.91 22.81 -2.88
N SER A 113 -21.53 23.55 -3.92
CA SER A 113 -20.38 24.47 -3.86
C SER A 113 -20.61 25.59 -2.85
N ILE A 114 -21.82 26.15 -2.81
CA ILE A 114 -22.22 27.15 -1.80
C ILE A 114 -22.14 26.55 -0.38
N LYS A 115 -22.57 25.30 -0.18
CA LYS A 115 -22.40 24.62 1.13
C LYS A 115 -20.93 24.50 1.52
N ARG A 116 -20.03 24.24 0.56
CA ARG A 116 -18.59 24.17 0.86
C ARG A 116 -17.99 25.54 1.17
N CYS A 117 -18.41 26.59 0.48
CA CYS A 117 -18.07 27.96 0.86
C CYS A 117 -18.56 28.33 2.27
N LYS A 118 -19.76 27.90 2.66
CA LYS A 118 -20.26 28.12 4.04
C LYS A 118 -19.38 27.43 5.08
N MET A 119 -18.96 26.20 4.81
CA MET A 119 -18.01 25.49 5.69
C MET A 119 -16.67 26.21 5.76
N LEU A 120 -16.11 26.63 4.62
CA LEU A 120 -14.85 27.38 4.56
C LEU A 120 -14.95 28.71 5.32
N LYS A 121 -16.09 29.41 5.26
CA LYS A 121 -16.36 30.63 6.02
C LYS A 121 -16.40 30.38 7.53
N ALA A 122 -16.88 29.23 7.97
CA ALA A 122 -16.96 28.88 9.39
C ALA A 122 -15.62 28.38 9.97
N THR A 123 -14.67 27.99 9.12
CA THR A 123 -13.33 27.50 9.53
C THR A 123 -12.23 28.56 9.40
N ARG A 124 -12.52 29.68 8.72
CA ARG A 124 -11.62 30.83 8.59
C ARG A 124 -11.82 31.80 9.75
#